data_AF-A0A101J3Q3-F1
#
_entry.id   AF-A0A101J3Q3-F1
#
_cell.length_a   1.000
_cell.length_b   1.000
_cell.length_c   1.000
_cell.angle_alpha   90.00
_cell.angle_beta   90.00
_cell.angle_gamma   90.00
#
_symmetry.space_group_name_H-M   'P 1'
#
loop_
_entity.id
_entity.type
_entity.pdbx_description
1 polymer ?
#
loop_
_entity_poly.entity_id
_entity_poly.type
_entity_poly.pdbx_seq_one_letter_code
_entity_poly.pdbx_strand_id
1 'polypeptide(L)'
;MDDQNHFTKIPEPALRRLPWYLSYVKLLRSQGETIVSSTQIARKIDVSPSQIAKDLSYVDIHGKTRVGYEIDDLIHVLETFLGFTRTHRAVLFGVGSLGAALLSDSGLEQYGLKIIAGFDVKESLVNKKIHAIPVYHSDQFIERNSTIGAEIGILTVPPGIAQEVSDFMIRGGIKGIW
;
A
#
# COMPACT_ATOMS: atom_id res chain seq x y z
N MET A 1 7.84 30.04 7.91
CA MET A 1 8.18 29.03 8.94
C MET A 1 8.29 27.74 8.18
N ASP A 2 9.52 27.46 7.75
CA ASP A 2 9.86 26.29 6.95
C ASP A 2 10.13 25.12 7.89
N ASP A 3 9.12 24.30 8.15
CA ASP A 3 9.35 22.95 8.66
C ASP A 3 9.83 22.08 7.48
N GLN A 4 11.11 22.22 7.15
CA GLN A 4 11.80 21.24 6.32
C GLN A 4 11.86 19.92 7.10
N ASN A 5 10.90 19.05 6.78
CA ASN A 5 10.81 17.69 7.25
C ASN A 5 12.11 16.95 6.91
N HIS A 6 13.03 16.87 7.88
CA HIS A 6 14.27 16.12 7.76
C HIS A 6 13.93 14.63 7.84
N PHE A 7 13.32 14.09 6.77
CA PHE A 7 13.29 12.66 6.58
C PHE A 7 14.75 12.21 6.43
N THR A 8 15.33 11.72 7.53
CA THR A 8 16.54 10.91 7.49
C THR A 8 16.30 9.88 6.39
N LYS A 9 17.03 9.98 5.27
CA LYS A 9 16.82 9.13 4.08
C LYS A 9 16.94 7.67 4.52
N ILE A 10 15.82 7.01 4.80
CA ILE A 10 15.79 5.58 5.07
C ILE A 10 16.31 4.87 3.82
N PRO A 11 17.25 3.92 3.94
CA PRO A 11 17.69 3.14 2.79
C PRO A 11 16.49 2.43 2.15
N GLU A 12 16.37 2.49 0.83
CA GLU A 12 15.29 1.81 0.09
C GLU A 12 15.14 0.32 0.50
N PRO A 13 16.22 -0.47 0.71
CA PRO A 13 16.07 -1.84 1.18
C PRO A 13 15.39 -1.96 2.55
N ALA A 14 15.65 -1.02 3.47
CA ALA A 14 14.99 -0.99 4.78
C ALA A 14 13.51 -0.66 4.62
N LEU A 15 13.19 0.37 3.83
CA LEU A 15 11.80 0.76 3.53
C LEU A 15 11.00 -0.41 2.93
N ARG A 16 11.59 -1.19 2.01
CA ARG A 16 10.96 -2.38 1.42
C ARG A 16 10.74 -3.52 2.41
N ARG A 17 11.50 -3.58 3.52
CA ARG A 17 11.37 -4.62 4.55
C ARG A 17 10.31 -4.29 5.62
N LEU A 18 10.09 -3.02 5.93
CA LEU A 18 9.16 -2.61 6.99
C LEU A 18 7.73 -3.19 6.85
N PRO A 19 7.11 -3.27 5.66
CA PRO A 19 5.79 -3.89 5.51
C PRO A 19 5.77 -5.36 5.94
N TRP A 20 6.87 -6.10 5.72
CA TRP A 20 6.98 -7.49 6.14
C TRP A 20 7.04 -7.60 7.66
N TYR A 21 7.79 -6.71 8.32
CA TYR A 21 7.83 -6.64 9.78
C TYR A 21 6.43 -6.37 10.33
N LEU A 22 5.73 -5.37 9.78
CA LEU A 22 4.37 -5.04 10.19
C LEU A 22 3.42 -6.24 10.05
N SER A 23 3.43 -6.92 8.90
CA SER A 23 2.58 -8.10 8.66
C SER A 23 2.84 -9.22 9.67
N TYR A 24 4.10 -9.50 9.98
CA TYR A 24 4.44 -10.52 10.97
C TYR A 24 4.05 -10.11 12.39
N VAL A 25 4.26 -8.85 12.77
CA VAL A 25 3.89 -8.34 14.10
C VAL A 25 2.37 -8.34 14.28
N LYS A 26 1.59 -7.98 13.24
CA LYS A 26 0.12 -8.12 13.24
C LYS A 26 -0.34 -9.57 13.43
N LEU A 27 0.39 -10.54 12.85
CA LEU A 27 0.11 -11.96 13.06
C LEU A 27 0.38 -12.39 14.51
N LEU A 28 1.47 -11.93 15.12
CA LEU A 28 1.75 -12.23 16.53
C LEU A 28 0.67 -11.62 17.45
N ARG A 29 0.23 -10.39 17.15
CA ARG A 29 -0.89 -9.76 17.86
C ARG A 29 -2.16 -10.61 17.80
N SER A 30 -2.51 -11.15 16.63
CA SER A 30 -3.71 -12.00 16.50
C SER A 30 -3.59 -13.34 17.23
N GLN A 31 -2.37 -13.74 17.60
CA GLN A 31 -2.08 -14.91 18.43
C GLN A 31 -2.07 -14.60 19.93
N GLY A 32 -2.28 -13.34 20.32
CA GLY A 32 -2.32 -12.91 21.72
C GLY A 32 -0.95 -12.55 22.32
N GLU A 33 0.10 -12.47 21.50
CA GLU A 33 1.41 -12.01 21.94
C GLU A 33 1.38 -10.51 22.19
N THR A 34 2.17 -10.05 23.18
CA THR A 34 2.27 -8.62 23.56
C THR A 34 3.66 -8.05 23.35
N ILE A 35 4.69 -8.90 23.22
CA ILE A 35 6.09 -8.49 23.06
C ILE A 35 6.73 -9.34 21.97
N VAL A 36 7.56 -8.69 21.14
CA VAL A 36 8.34 -9.36 20.09
C VAL A 36 9.80 -8.91 20.10
N SER A 37 10.73 -9.83 19.88
CA SER A 37 12.16 -9.54 19.71
C SER A 37 12.57 -9.51 18.23
N SER A 38 13.65 -8.80 17.89
CA SER A 38 14.23 -8.85 16.53
C SER A 38 14.59 -10.27 16.09
N THR A 39 14.95 -11.16 17.02
CA THR A 39 15.23 -12.57 16.75
C THR A 39 13.98 -13.34 16.35
N GLN A 40 12.83 -13.07 16.97
CA GLN A 40 11.56 -13.69 16.55
C GLN A 40 11.16 -13.21 15.15
N ILE A 41 11.30 -11.91 14.86
CA ILE A 41 11.03 -11.34 13.53
C ILE A 41 11.95 -11.99 12.48
N ALA A 42 13.25 -12.11 12.77
CA ALA A 42 14.27 -12.71 11.89
C ALA A 42 13.97 -14.17 11.50
N ARG A 43 13.36 -14.95 12.39
CA ARG A 43 13.04 -16.36 12.10
C ARG A 43 12.02 -16.50 10.98
N LYS A 44 11.16 -15.49 10.80
CA LYS A 44 10.11 -15.51 9.77
C LYS A 44 10.53 -14.78 8.50
N ILE A 45 11.31 -13.72 8.65
CA ILE A 45 11.70 -12.81 7.58
C ILE A 45 13.20 -12.96 7.48
N ASP A 46 13.68 -13.57 6.38
CA ASP A 46 15.07 -14.00 6.11
C ASP A 46 16.09 -12.85 6.16
N VAL A 47 16.26 -12.27 7.35
CA VAL A 47 16.98 -11.03 7.66
C VAL A 47 17.56 -11.18 9.05
N SER A 48 18.81 -10.77 9.24
CA SER A 48 19.47 -10.90 10.55
C SER A 48 18.80 -10.03 11.63
N PRO A 49 18.81 -10.45 12.91
CA PRO A 49 18.27 -9.64 14.00
C PRO A 49 18.92 -8.25 14.10
N SER A 50 20.22 -8.15 13.80
CA SER A 50 20.95 -6.88 13.79
C SER A 50 20.48 -5.94 12.67
N GLN A 51 20.15 -6.48 11.50
CA GLN A 51 19.59 -5.69 10.41
C GLN A 51 18.17 -5.22 10.73
N ILE A 52 17.33 -6.05 11.37
CA ILE A 52 16.00 -5.64 11.82
C ILE A 52 16.09 -4.52 12.85
N ALA A 53 16.97 -4.65 13.85
CA ALA A 53 17.18 -3.59 14.84
C ALA A 53 17.65 -2.28 14.18
N LYS A 54 18.54 -2.37 13.19
CA LYS A 54 18.98 -1.21 12.39
C LYS A 54 17.82 -0.60 11.60
N ASP A 55 17.01 -1.42 10.94
CA ASP A 55 15.85 -0.93 10.18
C ASP A 55 14.84 -0.20 11.07
N LEU A 56 14.50 -0.79 12.23
CA LEU A 56 13.56 -0.21 13.19
C LEU A 56 14.12 1.06 13.85
N SER A 57 15.44 1.21 13.93
CA SER A 57 16.06 2.45 14.42
C SER A 57 15.84 3.66 13.53
N TYR A 58 15.45 3.48 12.25
CA TYR A 58 15.12 4.59 11.35
C TYR A 58 13.70 5.15 11.55
N VAL A 59 12.84 4.46 12.30
CA VAL A 59 11.42 4.81 12.47
C VAL A 59 11.08 5.22 13.91
N ASP A 60 12.05 5.78 14.63
CA ASP A 60 11.93 6.25 16.03
C ASP A 60 11.46 5.18 17.03
N ILE A 61 11.68 3.90 16.71
CA ILE A 61 11.42 2.79 17.62
C ILE A 61 12.69 2.46 18.39
N HIS A 62 12.71 2.88 19.65
CA HIS A 62 13.71 2.44 20.62
C HIS A 62 13.17 1.25 21.40
N GLY A 63 13.55 0.03 20.98
CA GLY A 63 13.25 -1.18 21.75
C GLY A 63 13.84 -1.09 23.15
N LYS A 64 13.19 -1.72 24.14
CA LYS A 64 13.77 -1.85 25.48
C LYS A 64 14.82 -2.96 25.44
N THR A 65 16.08 -2.61 25.71
CA THR A 65 17.20 -3.55 25.72
C THR A 65 16.86 -4.79 26.57
N ARG A 66 16.97 -5.98 25.98
CA ARG A 66 16.64 -7.31 26.58
C ARG A 66 15.15 -7.63 26.80
N VAL A 67 14.22 -6.74 26.45
CA VAL A 67 12.77 -7.01 26.54
C VAL A 67 12.17 -7.25 25.15
N GLY A 68 12.55 -6.44 24.17
CA GLY A 68 11.94 -6.45 22.84
C GLY A 68 11.11 -5.20 22.59
N TYR A 69 10.19 -5.30 21.64
CA TYR A 69 9.24 -4.27 21.24
C TYR A 69 7.85 -4.66 21.73
N GLU A 70 7.14 -3.70 22.32
CA GLU A 70 5.71 -3.85 22.56
C GLU A 70 5.01 -3.88 21.18
N ILE A 71 4.09 -4.84 21.01
CA ILE A 71 3.53 -5.18 19.70
C ILE A 71 2.60 -4.08 19.18
N ASP A 72 1.75 -3.50 20.03
CA ASP A 72 0.81 -2.46 19.62
C ASP A 72 1.52 -1.14 19.26
N ASP A 73 2.53 -0.74 20.04
CA ASP A 73 3.42 0.39 19.79
C ASP A 73 4.17 0.19 18.46
N LEU A 74 4.75 -1.00 18.24
CA LEU A 74 5.47 -1.33 17.00
C LEU A 74 4.53 -1.27 15.78
N ILE A 75 3.31 -1.79 15.90
CA ILE A 75 2.29 -1.69 14.84
C ILE A 75 1.95 -0.23 14.57
N HIS A 76 1.66 0.55 15.62
CA HIS A 76 1.26 1.95 15.49
C HIS A 76 2.34 2.79 14.79
N VAL A 77 3.59 2.63 15.19
CA VAL A 77 4.70 3.38 14.60
C VAL A 77 4.94 2.97 13.14
N LEU A 78 4.93 1.66 12.84
CA LEU A 78 5.09 1.18 11.47
C LEU A 78 3.94 1.61 10.56
N GLU A 79 2.68 1.53 11.00
CA GLU A 79 1.52 1.99 10.23
C GLU A 79 1.56 3.50 9.98
N THR A 80 1.97 4.27 10.98
CA THR A 80 2.11 5.73 10.85
C THR A 80 3.22 6.09 9.87
N PHE A 81 4.39 5.45 10.00
CA PHE A 81 5.53 5.68 9.12
C PHE A 81 5.24 5.26 7.67
N LEU A 82 4.61 4.11 7.46
CA LEU A 82 4.24 3.60 6.14
C LEU A 82 3.04 4.35 5.52
N GLY A 83 2.37 5.22 6.29
CA GLY A 83 1.23 5.99 5.82
C GLY A 83 -0.07 5.18 5.70
N PHE A 84 -0.16 4.02 6.36
CA PHE A 84 -1.34 3.14 6.36
C PHE A 84 -2.45 3.63 7.30
N THR A 85 -2.17 4.65 8.11
CA THR A 85 -3.18 5.35 8.92
C THR A 85 -4.07 6.30 8.10
N ARG A 86 -3.75 6.50 6.81
CA ARG A 86 -4.53 7.30 5.87
C ARG A 86 -5.10 6.42 4.76
N THR A 87 -6.28 6.77 4.27
CA THR A 87 -6.85 6.13 3.08
C THR A 87 -6.40 6.86 1.83
N HIS A 88 -5.61 6.18 1.01
CA HIS A 88 -5.18 6.58 -0.32
C HIS A 88 -6.18 6.06 -1.35
N ARG A 89 -6.77 6.99 -2.11
CA ARG A 89 -7.74 6.66 -3.16
C ARG A 89 -7.01 6.16 -4.39
N ALA A 90 -7.44 5.01 -4.88
CA ALA A 90 -6.93 4.38 -6.08
C ALA A 90 -8.01 4.22 -7.16
N VAL A 91 -7.58 4.16 -8.40
CA VAL A 91 -8.37 3.72 -9.55
C VAL A 91 -7.70 2.53 -10.23
N LEU A 92 -8.48 1.67 -10.87
CA LEU A 92 -7.96 0.48 -11.54
C LEU A 92 -8.27 0.52 -13.03
N PHE A 93 -7.28 0.25 -13.88
CA PHE A 93 -7.44 0.13 -15.33
C PHE A 93 -7.27 -1.31 -15.79
N GLY A 94 -8.23 -1.79 -16.59
CA GLY A 94 -8.26 -3.17 -17.09
C GLY A 94 -8.96 -4.10 -16.11
N VAL A 95 -10.29 -4.16 -16.17
CA VAL A 95 -11.16 -4.99 -15.32
C VAL A 95 -11.29 -6.40 -15.92
N GLY A 96 -10.15 -7.01 -16.26
CA GLY A 96 -10.04 -8.43 -16.60
C GLY A 96 -10.15 -9.32 -15.37
N SER A 97 -9.67 -10.57 -15.47
CA SER A 97 -9.70 -11.50 -14.32
C SER A 97 -8.96 -10.96 -13.09
N LEU A 98 -7.72 -10.48 -13.28
CA LEU A 98 -6.92 -9.89 -12.20
C LEU A 98 -7.54 -8.59 -11.67
N GLY A 99 -7.94 -7.69 -12.56
CA GLY A 99 -8.54 -6.41 -12.16
C GLY A 99 -9.83 -6.60 -11.37
N ALA A 100 -10.71 -7.51 -11.81
CA ALA A 100 -11.92 -7.85 -11.09
C ALA A 100 -11.62 -8.46 -9.71
N ALA A 101 -10.62 -9.33 -9.60
CA ALA A 101 -10.20 -9.89 -8.32
C ALA A 101 -9.71 -8.80 -7.34
N LEU A 102 -8.92 -7.84 -7.82
CA LEU A 102 -8.44 -6.72 -7.01
C LEU A 102 -9.57 -5.78 -6.57
N LEU A 103 -10.56 -5.52 -7.44
CA LEU A 103 -11.76 -4.76 -7.06
C LEU A 103 -12.57 -5.43 -5.96
N SER A 104 -12.49 -6.75 -5.84
CA SER A 104 -13.19 -7.53 -4.82
C SER A 104 -12.41 -7.65 -3.49
N ASP A 105 -11.14 -7.22 -3.46
CA ASP A 105 -10.26 -7.43 -2.31
C ASP A 105 -10.37 -6.30 -1.28
N SER A 106 -11.23 -6.50 -0.28
CA SER A 106 -11.34 -5.58 0.87
C SER A 106 -10.07 -5.57 1.75
N GLY A 107 -9.18 -6.54 1.59
CA GLY A 107 -7.93 -6.65 2.33
C GLY A 107 -6.93 -5.54 2.00
N LEU A 108 -7.07 -4.84 0.87
CA LEU A 108 -6.21 -3.72 0.51
C LEU A 108 -6.44 -2.48 1.40
N GLU A 109 -7.65 -2.31 1.93
CA GLU A 109 -7.97 -1.16 2.79
C GLU A 109 -7.16 -1.18 4.10
N GLN A 110 -6.75 -2.37 4.59
CA GLN A 110 -5.92 -2.50 5.79
C GLN A 110 -4.47 -1.96 5.60
N TYR A 111 -4.08 -1.73 4.35
CA TYR A 111 -2.80 -1.12 3.96
C TYR A 111 -2.99 0.31 3.46
N GLY A 112 -4.13 0.93 3.79
CA GLY A 112 -4.45 2.29 3.40
C GLY A 112 -4.82 2.46 1.94
N LEU A 113 -5.05 1.39 1.16
CA LEU A 113 -5.39 1.49 -0.26
C LEU A 113 -6.87 1.22 -0.50
N LYS A 114 -7.59 2.19 -1.07
CA LYS A 114 -9.02 2.05 -1.39
C LYS A 114 -9.30 2.29 -2.86
N ILE A 115 -9.74 1.25 -3.57
CA ILE A 115 -10.10 1.35 -4.98
C ILE A 115 -11.50 1.94 -5.10
N ILE A 116 -11.62 3.09 -5.77
CA ILE A 116 -12.87 3.87 -5.86
C ILE A 116 -13.61 3.62 -7.17
N ALA A 117 -12.89 3.29 -8.24
CA ALA A 117 -13.45 3.06 -9.56
C ALA A 117 -12.56 2.14 -10.40
N GLY A 118 -13.20 1.35 -11.26
CA GLY A 118 -12.55 0.64 -12.36
C GLY A 118 -12.75 1.36 -13.69
N PHE A 119 -11.83 1.16 -14.63
CA PHE A 119 -11.88 1.67 -15.99
C PHE A 119 -11.57 0.56 -16.98
N ASP A 120 -12.42 0.40 -18.00
CA ASP A 120 -12.24 -0.58 -19.07
C ASP A 120 -12.82 -0.05 -20.39
N VAL A 121 -12.38 -0.62 -21.51
CA VAL A 121 -12.90 -0.31 -22.86
C VAL A 121 -14.01 -1.29 -23.28
N LYS A 122 -14.13 -2.45 -22.61
CA LYS A 122 -15.16 -3.44 -22.92
C LYS A 122 -16.52 -2.93 -22.49
N GLU A 123 -17.38 -2.66 -23.47
CA GLU A 123 -18.77 -2.22 -23.25
C GLU A 123 -19.56 -3.15 -22.31
N SER A 124 -19.25 -4.45 -22.33
CA SER A 124 -19.88 -5.43 -21.45
C SER A 124 -19.54 -5.26 -19.97
N LEU A 125 -18.54 -4.44 -19.62
CA LEU A 125 -18.13 -4.12 -18.24
C LEU A 125 -18.49 -2.69 -17.86
N VAL A 126 -18.47 -1.76 -18.82
CA VAL A 126 -18.79 -0.34 -18.60
C VAL A 126 -20.20 -0.18 -18.01
N ASN A 127 -20.33 0.74 -17.05
CA ASN A 127 -21.55 1.03 -16.28
C ASN A 127 -22.03 -0.13 -15.38
N LYS A 128 -21.24 -1.20 -15.22
CA LYS A 128 -21.47 -2.22 -14.21
C LYS A 128 -20.76 -1.87 -12.90
N LYS A 129 -21.06 -2.67 -11.86
CA LYS A 129 -20.34 -2.65 -10.59
C LYS A 129 -19.71 -4.01 -10.34
N ILE A 130 -18.47 -4.01 -9.85
CA ILE A 130 -17.80 -5.18 -9.29
C ILE A 130 -17.71 -4.95 -7.78
N HIS A 131 -18.37 -5.79 -6.97
CA HIS A 131 -18.41 -5.64 -5.51
C HIS A 131 -18.69 -4.20 -5.03
N ALA A 132 -19.71 -3.57 -5.63
CA ALA A 132 -20.14 -2.18 -5.42
C ALA A 132 -19.24 -1.07 -6.01
N ILE A 133 -18.05 -1.38 -6.53
CA ILE A 133 -17.18 -0.42 -7.19
C ILE A 133 -17.63 -0.22 -8.65
N PRO A 134 -17.95 1.01 -9.07
CA PRO A 134 -18.39 1.29 -10.44
C PRO A 134 -17.24 1.13 -11.44
N VAL A 135 -17.57 0.61 -12.62
CA VAL A 135 -16.68 0.51 -13.78
C VAL A 135 -17.13 1.51 -14.85
N TYR A 136 -16.22 2.39 -15.26
CA TYR A 136 -16.45 3.41 -16.28
C TYR A 136 -15.70 3.08 -17.57
N HIS A 137 -16.08 3.76 -18.66
CA HIS A 137 -15.25 3.73 -19.86
C HIS A 137 -13.95 4.48 -19.62
N SER A 138 -12.83 3.98 -20.14
CA SER A 138 -11.51 4.59 -19.96
C SER A 138 -11.46 6.07 -20.37
N ASP A 139 -12.14 6.46 -21.45
CA ASP A 139 -12.16 7.86 -21.92
C ASP A 139 -12.72 8.86 -20.89
N GLN A 140 -13.55 8.39 -19.94
CA GLN A 140 -14.11 9.23 -18.89
C GLN A 140 -13.13 9.50 -17.75
N PHE A 141 -11.94 8.88 -17.75
CA PHE A 141 -11.03 8.90 -16.62
C PHE A 141 -10.61 10.30 -16.18
N ILE A 142 -10.15 11.16 -17.10
CA ILE A 142 -9.65 12.50 -16.74
C ILE A 142 -10.75 13.31 -16.06
N GLU A 143 -11.96 13.32 -16.62
CA GLU A 143 -13.11 14.00 -16.05
C GLU A 143 -13.46 13.43 -14.67
N ARG A 144 -13.59 12.10 -14.56
CA ARG A 144 -13.95 11.42 -13.31
C ARG A 144 -12.90 11.66 -12.23
N ASN A 145 -11.62 11.58 -12.58
CA ASN A 145 -10.53 11.72 -11.61
C ASN A 145 -10.39 13.15 -11.07
N SER A 146 -10.87 14.16 -11.79
CA SER A 146 -10.96 15.53 -11.24
C SER A 146 -11.84 15.60 -9.98
N THR A 147 -12.84 14.73 -9.88
CA THR A 147 -13.75 14.63 -8.72
C THR A 147 -13.33 13.52 -7.75
N ILE A 148 -12.83 12.39 -8.28
CA ILE A 148 -12.33 11.29 -7.45
C ILE A 148 -11.05 11.70 -6.72
N GLY A 149 -10.15 12.47 -7.32
CA GLY A 149 -8.87 12.83 -6.71
C GLY A 149 -8.05 11.60 -6.29
N ALA A 150 -8.05 10.54 -7.11
CA ALA A 150 -7.16 9.41 -6.87
C ALA A 150 -5.74 9.80 -7.31
N GLU A 151 -4.77 9.42 -6.47
CA GLU A 151 -3.35 9.65 -6.73
C GLU A 151 -2.62 8.35 -7.09
N ILE A 152 -3.27 7.20 -6.90
CA ILE A 152 -2.73 5.87 -7.20
C ILE A 152 -3.54 5.24 -8.34
N GLY A 153 -2.85 4.73 -9.35
CA GLY A 153 -3.43 3.96 -10.45
C GLY A 153 -2.96 2.51 -10.39
N ILE A 154 -3.87 1.56 -10.45
CA ILE A 154 -3.57 0.13 -10.54
C ILE A 154 -3.69 -0.29 -12.00
N LEU A 155 -2.63 -0.85 -12.58
CA LEU A 155 -2.57 -1.15 -14.01
C LEU A 155 -2.64 -2.65 -14.28
N THR A 156 -3.80 -3.13 -14.71
CA THR A 156 -4.04 -4.55 -15.03
C THR A 156 -4.47 -4.76 -16.48
N VAL A 157 -3.95 -3.92 -17.38
CA VAL A 157 -4.17 -4.01 -18.83
C VAL A 157 -3.14 -4.94 -19.50
N PRO A 158 -3.38 -5.41 -20.74
CA PRO A 158 -2.38 -6.16 -21.49
C PRO A 158 -1.07 -5.39 -21.67
N PRO A 159 0.10 -6.06 -21.70
CA PRO A 159 1.40 -5.39 -21.79
C PRO A 159 1.54 -4.43 -22.99
N GLY A 160 0.93 -4.77 -24.13
CA GLY A 160 1.04 -3.98 -25.36
C GLY A 160 0.45 -2.57 -25.28
N ILE A 161 -0.43 -2.30 -24.31
CA ILE A 161 -1.06 -0.97 -24.10
C ILE A 161 -0.69 -0.36 -22.74
N ALA A 162 0.15 -1.03 -21.95
CA ALA A 162 0.46 -0.62 -20.58
C ALA A 162 1.10 0.77 -20.53
N GLN A 163 2.01 1.09 -21.44
CA GLN A 163 2.68 2.39 -21.50
C GLN A 163 1.69 3.51 -21.81
N GLU A 164 0.87 3.34 -22.85
CA GLU A 164 -0.12 4.34 -23.27
C GLU A 164 -1.13 4.63 -22.15
N VAL A 165 -1.62 3.59 -21.48
CA VAL A 165 -2.55 3.74 -20.36
C VAL A 165 -1.85 4.39 -19.15
N SER A 166 -0.57 4.10 -18.91
CA SER A 166 0.21 4.76 -17.88
C SER A 166 0.37 6.26 -18.13
N ASP A 167 0.69 6.65 -19.36
CA ASP A 167 0.80 8.05 -19.75
C ASP A 167 -0.55 8.78 -19.63
N PHE A 168 -1.64 8.08 -19.96
CA PHE A 168 -3.00 8.59 -19.75
C PHE A 168 -3.37 8.75 -18.27
N MET A 169 -2.99 7.79 -17.42
CA MET A 169 -3.12 7.88 -15.95
C MET A 169 -2.40 9.12 -15.40
N ILE A 170 -1.15 9.34 -15.83
CA ILE A 170 -0.33 10.49 -15.42
C ILE A 170 -1.02 11.80 -15.82
N ARG A 171 -1.52 11.90 -17.06
CA ARG A 171 -2.27 13.07 -17.53
C ARG A 171 -3.54 13.35 -16.72
N GLY A 172 -4.18 12.31 -16.17
CA GLY A 172 -5.32 12.45 -15.27
C GLY A 172 -4.97 12.67 -13.80
N GLY A 173 -3.70 12.88 -13.46
CA GLY A 173 -3.26 13.28 -12.12
C GLY A 173 -2.77 12.14 -11.21
N ILE A 174 -2.58 10.94 -11.75
CA ILE A 174 -1.99 9.82 -11.00
C ILE A 174 -0.51 10.10 -10.72
N LYS A 175 -0.10 9.89 -9.47
CA LYS A 175 1.25 10.13 -8.96
C LYS A 175 2.04 8.84 -8.73
N GLY A 176 1.35 7.71 -8.52
CA GLY A 176 1.95 6.39 -8.37
C GLY A 176 1.18 5.35 -9.17
N ILE A 177 1.89 4.50 -9.89
CA ILE A 177 1.31 3.37 -10.62
C ILE A 177 1.75 2.07 -9.93
N TRP A 178 0.77 1.22 -9.62
CA TRP A 178 0.95 -0.12 -9.08
C TRP A 178 0.72 -1.17 -10.16
#